data_AF-A0A2I1EPR5-F1
#
_entry.id   AF-A0A2I1EPR5-F1
#
_cell.length_a   1.000
_cell.length_b   1.000
_cell.length_c   1.000
_cell.angle_alpha   90.00
_cell.angle_beta   90.00
_cell.angle_gamma   90.00
#
_symmetry.space_group_name_H-M   'P 1'
#
loop_
_entity.id
_entity.type
_entity.pdbx_description
1 polymer ?
#
loop_
_entity_poly.entity_id
_entity_poly.type
_entity_poly.pdbx_seq_one_letter_code
_entity_poly.pdbx_strand_id
1 'polypeptide(L)'
;METLCNELKVEIFRYVLTPIALVLLNRNWYSTSQDPHARAEWIIYKYGRAHALFHAIRLGNHFVTVEVVQILLAKKAIISRYFMQRLMIQFGTYDPKLIEMRSRYNINTDIPKEKPWASELPLPIFIKLLAEASNELDDIAIRGNDLELFHYLTAGALTINQAPAVLLENLKNIEDLILNKKFIPFPPRPKDTPAYKSPSGGATENYPSRDGYENNRQVNLISRAILIHPDLVILWKKIGYNEICSDFNELVVEGTLLVCFPPSPPNNWVCPSTEIIIEKLQKLFKLGFRLTDKIIEDSIKLFESRINVVGESLLNSFNKLQGDSTPPIVESTLIEIRKPVKKTRKRQRRT
;
A
#
# COMPACT_ATOMS: atom_id res chain seq x y z
N MET A 1 14.21 -34.24 8.31
CA MET A 1 13.84 -33.26 7.25
C MET A 1 13.57 -33.94 5.92
N GLU A 2 14.40 -34.90 5.48
CA GLU A 2 14.10 -35.71 4.27
C GLU A 2 12.85 -36.58 4.43
N THR A 3 12.58 -37.00 5.67
CA THR A 3 11.43 -37.84 6.07
C THR A 3 10.11 -37.09 6.27
N LEU A 4 10.09 -35.75 6.15
CA LEU A 4 8.82 -35.02 6.26
C LEU A 4 7.94 -35.31 5.05
N CYS A 5 6.64 -35.58 5.30
CA CYS A 5 5.66 -35.66 4.21
C CYS A 5 5.53 -34.31 3.50
N ASN A 6 5.08 -34.35 2.24
CA ASN A 6 5.01 -33.15 1.40
C ASN A 6 4.07 -32.08 1.98
N GLU A 7 2.96 -32.46 2.61
CA GLU A 7 2.01 -31.55 3.23
C GLU A 7 2.66 -30.69 4.32
N LEU A 8 3.43 -31.31 5.22
CA LEU A 8 4.14 -30.58 6.27
C LEU A 8 5.26 -29.70 5.69
N LYS A 9 5.88 -30.09 4.58
CA LYS A 9 6.86 -29.23 3.89
C LYS A 9 6.19 -27.98 3.33
N VAL A 10 5.03 -28.12 2.69
CA VAL A 10 4.24 -27.00 2.18
C VAL A 10 3.83 -26.07 3.33
N GLU A 11 3.36 -26.64 4.43
CA GLU A 11 2.97 -25.89 5.63
C GLU A 11 4.14 -25.09 6.21
N ILE A 12 5.32 -25.71 6.36
CA ILE A 12 6.53 -25.00 6.81
C ILE A 12 6.91 -23.91 5.81
N PHE A 13 6.92 -24.24 4.51
CA PHE A 13 7.31 -23.31 3.45
C PHE A 13 6.45 -22.05 3.45
N ARG A 14 5.15 -22.18 3.75
CA ARG A 14 4.20 -21.07 3.85
C ARG A 14 4.66 -19.98 4.82
N TYR A 15 5.28 -20.34 5.93
CA TYR A 15 5.72 -19.40 6.98
C TYR A 15 7.12 -18.81 6.75
N VAL A 16 7.79 -19.17 5.64
CA VAL A 16 9.16 -18.72 5.38
C VAL A 16 9.15 -17.28 4.88
N LEU A 17 9.85 -16.40 5.60
CA LEU A 17 9.97 -14.98 5.21
C LEU A 17 10.66 -14.82 3.85
N THR A 18 11.77 -15.55 3.67
CA THR A 18 12.68 -15.47 2.51
C THR A 18 12.90 -16.86 1.91
N PRO A 19 12.05 -17.31 0.96
CA PRO A 19 12.08 -18.67 0.42
C PRO A 19 13.43 -19.10 -0.14
N ILE A 20 14.18 -18.17 -0.75
CA ILE A 20 15.47 -18.48 -1.38
C ILE A 20 16.48 -19.07 -0.39
N ALA A 21 16.49 -18.59 0.86
CA ALA A 21 17.40 -19.11 1.88
C ALA A 21 17.12 -20.59 2.16
N LEU A 22 15.84 -20.98 2.24
CA LEU A 22 15.43 -22.37 2.48
C LEU A 22 15.69 -23.26 1.26
N VAL A 23 15.42 -22.74 0.06
CA VAL A 23 15.63 -23.43 -1.21
C VAL A 23 17.09 -23.80 -1.43
N LEU A 24 18.02 -22.93 -1.03
CA LEU A 24 19.45 -23.16 -1.18
C LEU A 24 20.02 -24.21 -0.22
N LEU A 25 19.28 -24.61 0.83
CA LEU A 25 19.77 -25.60 1.80
C LEU A 25 19.84 -27.01 1.22
N ASN A 26 18.83 -27.45 0.45
CA ASN A 26 18.80 -28.79 -0.14
C ASN A 26 17.79 -28.93 -1.30
N ARG A 27 17.94 -30.03 -2.06
CA ARG A 27 17.08 -30.36 -3.22
C ARG A 27 15.61 -30.60 -2.85
N ASN A 28 15.32 -31.07 -1.64
CA ASN A 28 13.94 -31.31 -1.20
C ASN A 28 13.19 -29.97 -1.06
N TRP A 29 13.79 -28.95 -0.45
CA TRP A 29 13.20 -27.62 -0.36
C TRP A 29 13.13 -26.91 -1.70
N TYR A 30 14.11 -27.12 -2.56
CA TYR A 30 14.01 -26.70 -3.95
C TYR A 30 12.77 -27.32 -4.63
N SER A 31 12.57 -28.64 -4.52
CA SER A 31 11.39 -29.32 -5.08
C SER A 31 10.08 -28.78 -4.50
N THR A 32 9.98 -28.58 -3.18
CA THR A 32 8.81 -27.94 -2.55
C THR A 32 8.58 -26.52 -3.08
N SER A 33 9.62 -25.74 -3.33
CA SER A 33 9.45 -24.40 -3.90
C SER A 33 9.00 -24.38 -5.36
N GLN A 34 9.11 -25.51 -6.08
CA GLN A 34 8.60 -25.65 -7.43
C GLN A 34 7.13 -26.10 -7.46
N ASP A 35 6.59 -26.58 -6.33
CA ASP A 35 5.20 -27.01 -6.22
C ASP A 35 4.24 -25.80 -6.36
N PRO A 36 3.29 -25.81 -7.33
CA PRO A 36 2.36 -24.72 -7.52
C PRO A 36 1.49 -24.43 -6.29
N HIS A 37 1.11 -25.47 -5.53
CA HIS A 37 0.31 -25.30 -4.32
C HIS A 37 1.09 -24.60 -3.21
N ALA A 38 2.36 -25.00 -2.99
CA ALA A 38 3.27 -24.32 -2.06
C ALA A 38 3.45 -22.85 -2.40
N ARG A 39 3.63 -22.52 -3.68
CA ARG A 39 3.76 -21.12 -4.15
C ARG A 39 2.50 -20.32 -3.88
N ALA A 40 1.34 -20.87 -4.19
CA ALA A 40 0.05 -20.21 -3.97
C ALA A 40 -0.23 -19.98 -2.48
N GLU A 41 -0.02 -21.00 -1.64
CA GLU A 41 -0.15 -20.89 -0.18
C GLU A 41 0.79 -19.82 0.40
N TRP A 42 2.05 -19.83 -0.02
CA TRP A 42 3.03 -18.85 0.46
C TRP A 42 2.64 -17.41 0.07
N ILE A 43 2.19 -17.18 -1.17
CA ILE A 43 1.75 -15.84 -1.59
C ILE A 43 0.52 -15.37 -0.82
N ILE A 44 -0.49 -16.23 -0.68
CA ILE A 44 -1.72 -15.86 0.03
C ILE A 44 -1.42 -15.58 1.49
N TYR A 45 -0.56 -16.38 2.12
CA TYR A 45 -0.15 -16.17 3.49
C TYR A 45 0.63 -14.86 3.67
N LYS A 46 1.55 -14.56 2.73
CA LYS A 46 2.44 -13.40 2.84
C LYS A 46 1.78 -12.07 2.49
N TYR A 47 0.89 -12.05 1.50
CA TYR A 47 0.34 -10.82 0.91
C TYR A 47 -1.18 -10.75 0.94
N GLY A 48 -1.85 -11.75 1.50
CA GLY A 48 -3.31 -11.82 1.49
C GLY A 48 -3.88 -12.19 0.12
N ARG A 49 -5.19 -12.43 0.09
CA ARG A 49 -5.92 -12.82 -1.13
C ARG A 49 -6.11 -11.65 -2.10
N ALA A 50 -6.19 -10.43 -1.56
CA ALA A 50 -6.42 -9.21 -2.31
C ALA A 50 -5.29 -8.87 -3.29
N HIS A 51 -4.03 -9.10 -2.89
CA HIS A 51 -2.87 -8.77 -3.71
C HIS A 51 -2.08 -10.00 -4.18
N ALA A 52 -2.60 -11.21 -3.95
CA ALA A 52 -1.94 -12.45 -4.34
C ALA A 52 -1.59 -12.50 -5.84
N LEU A 53 -2.54 -12.17 -6.72
CA LEU A 53 -2.32 -12.19 -8.18
C LEU A 53 -1.26 -11.16 -8.61
N PHE A 54 -1.31 -9.95 -8.04
CA PHE A 54 -0.30 -8.92 -8.26
C PHE A 54 1.10 -9.42 -7.91
N HIS A 55 1.27 -9.94 -6.70
CA HIS A 55 2.58 -10.40 -6.24
C HIS A 55 3.07 -11.63 -7.00
N ALA A 56 2.18 -12.55 -7.40
CA ALA A 56 2.55 -13.71 -8.21
C ALA A 56 3.19 -13.30 -9.54
N ILE A 57 2.54 -12.38 -10.25
CA ILE A 57 3.03 -11.86 -11.53
C ILE A 57 4.29 -11.01 -11.33
N ARG A 58 4.32 -10.14 -10.31
CA ARG A 58 5.47 -9.26 -10.03
C ARG A 58 6.75 -10.04 -9.69
N LEU A 59 6.63 -11.24 -9.13
CA LEU A 59 7.76 -12.14 -8.86
C LEU A 59 8.34 -12.78 -10.14
N GLY A 60 7.67 -12.62 -11.28
CA GLY A 60 8.16 -12.96 -12.60
C GLY A 60 7.89 -14.39 -13.04
N ASN A 61 8.31 -14.68 -14.26
CA ASN A 61 7.94 -15.90 -15.01
C ASN A 61 8.44 -17.20 -14.39
N HIS A 62 9.50 -17.14 -13.58
CA HIS A 62 9.99 -18.32 -12.84
C HIS A 62 9.07 -18.70 -11.68
N PHE A 63 8.25 -17.76 -11.21
CA PHE A 63 7.33 -17.95 -10.10
C PHE A 63 5.92 -18.32 -10.60
N VAL A 64 5.34 -17.49 -11.47
CA VAL A 64 3.95 -17.64 -11.89
C VAL A 64 3.79 -18.63 -13.05
N THR A 65 2.91 -19.60 -12.87
CA THR A 65 2.47 -20.55 -13.92
C THR A 65 0.95 -20.53 -14.01
N VAL A 66 0.39 -21.17 -15.05
CA VAL A 66 -1.08 -21.29 -15.19
C VAL A 66 -1.67 -22.05 -13.99
N GLU A 67 -0.98 -23.08 -13.51
CA GLU A 67 -1.39 -23.88 -12.34
C GLU A 67 -1.39 -23.04 -11.06
N VAL A 68 -0.35 -22.22 -10.84
CA VAL A 68 -0.32 -21.29 -9.70
C VAL A 68 -1.52 -20.35 -9.73
N VAL A 69 -1.82 -19.77 -10.90
CA VAL A 69 -2.98 -18.88 -11.07
C VAL A 69 -4.29 -19.61 -10.80
N GLN A 70 -4.46 -20.82 -11.35
CA GLN A 70 -5.66 -21.64 -11.08
C GLN A 70 -5.84 -21.93 -9.58
N ILE A 71 -4.75 -22.29 -8.88
CA ILE A 71 -4.81 -22.56 -7.44
C ILE A 71 -5.11 -21.28 -6.65
N LEU A 72 -4.53 -20.14 -7.02
CA LEU A 72 -4.83 -18.84 -6.41
C LEU A 72 -6.33 -18.52 -6.54
N LEU A 73 -6.90 -18.67 -7.73
CA LEU A 73 -8.32 -18.44 -7.99
C LEU A 73 -9.20 -19.43 -7.21
N ALA A 74 -8.85 -20.72 -7.20
CA ALA A 74 -9.53 -21.72 -6.38
C ALA A 74 -9.50 -21.40 -4.88
N LYS A 75 -8.43 -20.74 -4.41
CA LYS A 75 -8.27 -20.25 -3.03
C LYS A 75 -8.83 -18.84 -2.80
N LYS A 76 -9.65 -18.34 -3.73
CA LYS A 76 -10.38 -17.06 -3.67
C LYS A 76 -9.45 -15.84 -3.71
N ALA A 77 -8.33 -15.91 -4.42
CA ALA A 77 -7.59 -14.71 -4.80
C ALA A 77 -8.51 -13.79 -5.62
N ILE A 78 -8.45 -12.49 -5.36
CA ILE A 78 -9.45 -11.55 -5.87
C ILE A 78 -9.03 -11.03 -7.24
N ILE A 79 -9.87 -11.23 -8.26
CA ILE A 79 -9.78 -10.49 -9.52
C ILE A 79 -10.61 -9.22 -9.40
N SER A 80 -9.94 -8.08 -9.19
CA SER A 80 -10.60 -6.77 -9.24
C SER A 80 -10.58 -6.17 -10.65
N ARG A 81 -11.58 -5.34 -10.96
CA ARG A 81 -11.60 -4.61 -12.22
C ARG A 81 -10.36 -3.71 -12.38
N TYR A 82 -9.98 -3.06 -11.28
CA TYR A 82 -8.77 -2.22 -11.24
C TYR A 82 -7.47 -2.99 -11.48
N PHE A 83 -7.34 -4.19 -10.92
CA PHE A 83 -6.20 -5.07 -11.20
C PHE A 83 -6.09 -5.36 -12.70
N MET A 84 -7.21 -5.66 -13.35
CA MET A 84 -7.22 -5.93 -14.80
C MET A 84 -6.89 -4.68 -15.62
N GLN A 85 -7.44 -3.51 -15.27
CA GLN A 85 -7.09 -2.24 -15.92
C GLN A 85 -5.58 -1.96 -15.84
N ARG A 86 -4.98 -2.18 -14.67
CA ARG A 86 -3.54 -1.99 -14.47
C ARG A 86 -2.71 -3.04 -15.20
N LEU A 87 -3.15 -4.29 -15.22
CA LEU A 87 -2.50 -5.36 -15.96
C LEU A 87 -2.46 -5.05 -17.45
N MET A 88 -3.58 -4.58 -18.01
CA MET A 88 -3.68 -4.21 -19.43
C MET A 88 -2.70 -3.11 -19.84
N ILE A 89 -2.48 -2.11 -18.98
CA ILE A 89 -1.56 -1.00 -19.24
C ILE A 89 -0.09 -1.45 -19.19
N GLN A 90 0.22 -2.48 -18.39
CA GLN A 90 1.59 -2.89 -18.05
C GLN A 90 2.02 -4.20 -18.74
N PHE A 91 1.11 -4.86 -19.47
CA PHE A 91 1.39 -6.10 -20.20
C PHE A 91 2.10 -5.84 -21.54
N GLY A 92 3.03 -6.73 -21.89
CA GLY A 92 3.72 -6.73 -23.18
C GLY A 92 4.98 -5.87 -23.21
N THR A 93 5.76 -6.03 -24.28
CA THR A 93 7.02 -5.33 -24.50
C THR A 93 6.85 -4.14 -25.44
N TYR A 94 7.66 -3.11 -25.24
CA TYR A 94 7.78 -2.01 -26.19
C TYR A 94 8.54 -2.46 -27.45
N ASP A 95 8.13 -1.94 -28.61
CA ASP A 95 8.88 -2.09 -29.86
C ASP A 95 10.24 -1.36 -29.74
N PRO A 96 11.38 -2.07 -29.78
CA PRO A 96 12.69 -1.45 -29.68
C PRO A 96 12.96 -0.46 -30.81
N LYS A 97 12.42 -0.70 -32.01
CA LYS A 97 12.61 0.20 -33.15
C LYS A 97 11.88 1.51 -32.94
N LEU A 98 10.67 1.46 -32.38
CA LEU A 98 9.93 2.66 -32.00
C LEU A 98 10.66 3.49 -30.94
N ILE A 99 11.25 2.83 -29.95
CA ILE A 99 12.07 3.50 -28.91
C ILE A 99 13.28 4.19 -29.55
N GLU A 100 13.99 3.50 -30.43
CA GLU A 100 15.13 4.03 -31.17
C GLU A 100 14.74 5.27 -31.98
N MET A 101 13.63 5.19 -32.73
CA MET A 101 13.16 6.29 -33.57
C MET A 101 12.70 7.49 -32.73
N ARG A 102 12.01 7.29 -31.60
CA ARG A 102 11.63 8.38 -30.68
C ARG A 102 12.83 9.09 -30.09
N SER A 103 13.87 8.32 -29.73
CA SER A 103 15.14 8.87 -29.23
C SER A 103 15.83 9.71 -30.30
N ARG A 104 15.86 9.21 -31.54
CA ARG A 104 16.53 9.86 -32.67
C ARG A 104 15.92 11.21 -33.06
N TYR A 105 14.60 11.32 -33.04
CA TYR A 105 13.90 12.54 -33.46
C TYR A 105 13.63 13.53 -32.30
N ASN A 106 14.24 13.35 -31.12
CA ASN A 106 14.06 14.21 -29.94
C ASN A 106 12.58 14.52 -29.62
N ILE A 107 11.67 13.61 -29.95
CA ILE A 107 10.29 13.75 -29.54
C ILE A 107 10.31 13.51 -28.03
N ASN A 108 10.17 14.58 -27.26
CA ASN A 108 10.10 14.59 -25.79
C ASN A 108 8.99 13.63 -25.33
N THR A 109 9.35 12.36 -25.23
CA THR A 109 8.49 11.26 -24.84
C THR A 109 9.18 10.59 -23.68
N ASP A 110 8.41 10.24 -22.65
CA ASP A 110 8.85 9.37 -21.58
C ASP A 110 9.21 8.00 -22.18
N ILE A 111 10.43 7.88 -22.68
CA ILE A 111 10.98 6.61 -23.12
C ILE A 111 11.11 5.75 -21.87
N PRO A 112 10.41 4.60 -21.81
CA PRO A 112 10.45 3.73 -20.65
C PRO A 112 11.89 3.23 -20.44
N LYS A 113 12.53 3.70 -19.36
CA LYS A 113 13.87 3.22 -18.97
C LYS A 113 13.81 1.84 -18.30
N GLU A 114 12.67 1.51 -17.72
CA GLU A 114 12.43 0.27 -16.97
C GLU A 114 11.24 -0.48 -17.55
N LYS A 115 11.35 -1.81 -17.52
CA LYS A 115 10.28 -2.71 -17.91
C LYS A 115 9.15 -2.67 -16.88
N PRO A 116 7.87 -2.56 -17.31
CA PRO A 116 6.72 -2.80 -16.46
C PRO A 116 6.79 -4.12 -15.69
N TRP A 117 6.20 -4.14 -14.49
CA TRP A 117 6.11 -5.33 -13.62
C TRP A 117 5.42 -6.54 -14.26
N ALA A 118 4.55 -6.30 -15.26
CA ALA A 118 3.81 -7.35 -15.97
C ALA A 118 4.23 -7.50 -17.44
N SER A 119 5.32 -6.83 -17.89
CA SER A 119 5.65 -6.81 -19.32
C SER A 119 6.00 -8.18 -19.88
N GLU A 120 6.59 -9.04 -19.05
CA GLU A 120 7.07 -10.36 -19.45
C GLU A 120 6.07 -11.48 -19.13
N LEU A 121 4.89 -11.15 -18.61
CA LEU A 121 3.87 -12.13 -18.25
C LEU A 121 3.58 -13.07 -19.45
N PRO A 122 3.64 -14.41 -19.27
CA PRO A 122 3.34 -15.32 -20.35
C PRO A 122 1.91 -15.15 -20.87
N LEU A 123 1.75 -15.12 -22.18
CA LEU A 123 0.45 -14.94 -22.84
C LEU A 123 -0.63 -15.92 -22.35
N PRO A 124 -0.35 -17.23 -22.10
CA PRO A 124 -1.37 -18.13 -21.56
C PRO A 124 -1.92 -17.71 -20.19
N ILE A 125 -1.08 -17.14 -19.33
CA ILE A 125 -1.52 -16.62 -18.02
C ILE A 125 -2.38 -15.38 -18.20
N PHE A 126 -1.95 -14.45 -19.06
CA PHE A 126 -2.72 -13.25 -19.36
C PHE A 126 -4.11 -13.57 -19.92
N ILE A 127 -4.20 -14.50 -20.87
CA ILE A 127 -5.47 -14.98 -21.44
C ILE A 127 -6.34 -15.61 -20.35
N LYS A 128 -5.76 -16.44 -19.47
CA LYS A 128 -6.51 -17.06 -18.37
C LYS A 128 -7.09 -16.02 -17.41
N LEU A 129 -6.32 -15.00 -17.04
CA LEU A 129 -6.79 -13.90 -16.18
C LEU A 129 -7.90 -13.08 -16.85
N LEU A 130 -7.77 -12.79 -18.15
CA LEU A 130 -8.82 -12.10 -18.90
C LEU A 130 -10.11 -12.91 -19.03
N ALA A 131 -9.99 -14.22 -19.27
CA ALA A 131 -11.14 -15.10 -19.34
C ALA A 131 -11.86 -15.18 -17.98
N GLU A 132 -11.11 -15.30 -16.90
CA GLU A 132 -11.68 -15.33 -15.55
C GLU A 132 -12.33 -13.98 -15.18
N ALA A 133 -11.68 -12.86 -15.49
CA ALA A 133 -12.23 -11.53 -15.27
C ALA A 133 -13.53 -11.32 -16.05
N SER A 134 -13.61 -11.78 -17.30
CA SER A 134 -14.83 -11.70 -18.12
C SER A 134 -15.97 -12.53 -17.57
N ASN A 135 -15.68 -13.62 -16.84
CA ASN A 135 -16.70 -14.47 -16.24
C ASN A 135 -17.17 -13.94 -14.88
N GLU A 136 -16.28 -13.34 -14.10
CA GLU A 136 -16.58 -12.87 -12.74
C GLU A 136 -17.11 -11.43 -12.68
N LEU A 137 -16.81 -10.58 -13.67
CA LEU A 137 -17.14 -9.15 -13.65
C LEU A 137 -18.17 -8.82 -14.75
N ASP A 138 -19.31 -8.26 -14.34
CA ASP A 138 -20.40 -7.87 -15.28
C ASP A 138 -19.97 -6.81 -16.32
N ASP A 139 -19.06 -5.92 -15.93
CA ASP A 139 -18.45 -4.91 -16.81
C ASP A 139 -16.98 -4.76 -16.46
N ILE A 140 -16.12 -5.18 -17.39
CA ILE A 140 -14.67 -5.21 -17.19
C ILE A 140 -14.04 -3.82 -17.36
N ALA A 141 -14.66 -2.90 -18.11
CA ALA A 141 -14.16 -1.55 -18.41
C ALA A 141 -12.60 -1.44 -18.45
N ILE A 142 -11.94 -2.34 -19.18
CA ILE A 142 -10.48 -2.58 -19.06
C ILE A 142 -9.60 -1.39 -19.47
N ARG A 143 -10.16 -0.43 -20.22
CA ARG A 143 -9.48 0.83 -20.59
C ARG A 143 -9.70 1.94 -19.57
N GLY A 144 -10.46 1.68 -18.51
CA GLY A 144 -10.73 2.62 -17.43
C GLY A 144 -9.62 2.68 -16.39
N ASN A 145 -9.87 3.45 -15.34
CA ASN A 145 -8.99 3.63 -14.20
C ASN A 145 -9.85 3.84 -12.95
N ASP A 146 -10.18 2.75 -12.26
CA ASP A 146 -11.08 2.78 -11.11
C ASP A 146 -10.56 3.61 -9.94
N LEU A 147 -9.24 3.74 -9.81
CA LEU A 147 -8.64 4.62 -8.80
C LEU A 147 -8.83 6.10 -9.13
N GLU A 148 -8.82 6.46 -10.41
CA GLU A 148 -9.19 7.81 -10.86
C GLU A 148 -10.69 8.06 -10.74
N LEU A 149 -11.54 7.06 -11.03
CA LEU A 149 -12.97 7.17 -10.72
C LEU A 149 -13.18 7.39 -9.21
N PHE A 150 -12.51 6.60 -8.36
CA PHE A 150 -12.54 6.76 -6.91
C PHE A 150 -12.05 8.16 -6.49
N HIS A 151 -11.04 8.72 -7.15
CA HIS A 151 -10.57 10.08 -6.92
C HIS A 151 -11.69 11.12 -7.09
N TYR A 152 -12.46 11.02 -8.18
CA TYR A 152 -13.57 11.93 -8.43
C TYR A 152 -14.72 11.71 -7.46
N LEU A 153 -15.11 10.45 -7.20
CA LEU A 153 -16.21 10.12 -6.29
C LEU A 153 -15.93 10.55 -4.84
N THR A 154 -14.67 10.57 -4.42
CA THR A 154 -14.25 10.97 -3.06
C THR A 154 -13.77 12.43 -2.98
N ALA A 155 -13.92 13.20 -4.05
CA ALA A 155 -13.48 14.60 -4.15
C ALA A 155 -12.00 14.79 -3.77
N GLY A 156 -11.12 13.92 -4.27
CA GLY A 156 -9.69 13.96 -3.97
C GLY A 156 -9.00 15.28 -4.38
N ALA A 157 -9.57 16.03 -5.32
CA ALA A 157 -9.09 17.35 -5.73
C ALA A 157 -9.50 18.50 -4.80
N LEU A 158 -10.56 18.33 -4.00
CA LEU A 158 -11.03 19.37 -3.07
C LEU A 158 -10.21 19.40 -1.79
N THR A 159 -10.42 20.41 -0.95
CA THR A 159 -9.85 20.42 0.41
C THR A 159 -10.58 19.43 1.31
N ILE A 160 -9.92 18.94 2.38
CA ILE A 160 -10.46 17.88 3.25
C ILE A 160 -11.80 18.26 3.89
N ASN A 161 -12.06 19.55 4.12
CA ASN A 161 -13.30 20.02 4.72
C ASN A 161 -14.48 20.03 3.72
N GLN A 162 -14.21 20.08 2.41
CA GLN A 162 -15.23 20.13 1.36
C GLN A 162 -15.55 18.75 0.78
N ALA A 163 -14.61 17.81 0.87
CA ALA A 163 -14.78 16.47 0.34
C ALA A 163 -15.88 15.60 0.98
N PRO A 164 -16.22 15.72 2.28
CA PRO A 164 -17.23 14.87 2.91
C PRO A 164 -18.60 14.93 2.22
N ALA A 165 -19.05 16.12 1.82
CA ALA A 165 -20.34 16.29 1.16
C ALA A 165 -20.40 15.53 -0.18
N VAL A 166 -19.35 15.66 -1.00
CA VAL A 166 -19.27 14.99 -2.31
C VAL A 166 -19.14 13.47 -2.16
N LEU A 167 -18.34 13.01 -1.19
CA LEU A 167 -18.20 11.58 -0.90
C LEU A 167 -19.55 10.97 -0.52
N LEU A 168 -20.31 11.63 0.36
CA LEU A 168 -21.61 11.15 0.81
C LEU A 168 -22.66 11.15 -0.32
N GLU A 169 -22.64 12.16 -1.20
CA GLU A 169 -23.50 12.20 -2.38
C GLU A 169 -23.21 11.02 -3.33
N ASN A 170 -21.95 10.60 -3.42
CA ASN A 170 -21.49 9.51 -4.28
C ASN A 170 -21.39 8.15 -3.59
N LEU A 171 -21.86 8.02 -2.34
CA LEU A 171 -21.62 6.83 -1.52
C LEU A 171 -22.08 5.53 -2.21
N LYS A 172 -23.24 5.55 -2.86
CA LYS A 172 -23.75 4.38 -3.62
C LYS A 172 -22.84 3.97 -4.77
N ASN A 173 -22.24 4.94 -5.47
CA ASN A 173 -21.29 4.67 -6.56
C ASN A 173 -19.97 4.12 -6.02
N ILE A 174 -19.54 4.61 -4.84
CA ILE A 174 -18.35 4.09 -4.15
C ILE A 174 -18.60 2.66 -3.66
N GLU A 175 -19.77 2.39 -3.10
CA GLU A 175 -20.19 1.05 -2.69
C GLU A 175 -20.23 0.09 -3.88
N ASP A 176 -20.82 0.48 -5.02
CA ASP A 176 -20.81 -0.32 -6.24
C ASP A 176 -19.37 -0.62 -6.71
N LEU A 177 -18.53 0.41 -6.73
CA LEU A 177 -17.13 0.29 -7.14
C LEU A 177 -16.37 -0.71 -6.26
N ILE A 178 -16.52 -0.64 -4.93
CA ILE A 178 -15.86 -1.56 -4.00
C ILE A 178 -16.49 -2.95 -4.07
N LEU A 179 -17.81 -3.07 -3.94
CA LEU A 179 -18.48 -4.36 -3.75
C LEU A 179 -18.63 -5.13 -5.06
N ASN A 180 -19.13 -4.48 -6.11
CA ASN A 180 -19.48 -5.15 -7.36
C ASN A 180 -18.31 -5.16 -8.34
N LYS A 181 -17.51 -4.09 -8.38
CA LYS A 181 -16.28 -4.04 -9.21
C LYS A 181 -15.04 -4.54 -8.48
N LYS A 182 -15.21 -4.98 -7.23
CA LYS A 182 -14.18 -5.52 -6.34
C LYS A 182 -12.98 -4.57 -6.20
N PHE A 183 -13.20 -3.25 -6.24
CA PHE A 183 -12.12 -2.26 -6.29
C PHE A 183 -11.18 -2.40 -5.10
N ILE A 184 -9.91 -2.69 -5.40
CA ILE A 184 -8.82 -2.82 -4.44
C ILE A 184 -7.64 -2.03 -5.02
N PRO A 185 -7.14 -0.98 -4.33
CA PRO A 185 -5.92 -0.30 -4.75
C PRO A 185 -4.74 -1.28 -4.70
N PHE A 186 -3.72 -1.08 -5.54
CA PHE A 186 -2.48 -1.84 -5.34
C PHE A 186 -1.84 -1.52 -3.99
N PRO A 187 -1.00 -2.42 -3.47
CA PRO A 187 -0.38 -2.19 -2.18
C PRO A 187 0.54 -0.97 -2.25
N PRO A 188 0.73 -0.25 -1.12
CA PRO A 188 1.75 0.78 -1.03
C PRO A 188 3.15 0.15 -1.18
N ARG A 189 4.09 0.95 -1.67
CA ARG A 189 5.48 0.52 -1.82
C ARG A 189 6.12 0.29 -0.44
N PRO A 190 6.84 -0.83 -0.21
CA PRO A 190 7.56 -1.04 1.05
C PRO A 190 8.61 0.05 1.31
N LYS A 191 8.66 0.57 2.55
CA LYS A 191 9.51 1.71 2.96
C LYS A 191 11.01 1.51 2.73
N ASP A 192 11.47 0.25 2.73
CA ASP A 192 12.90 -0.08 2.59
C ASP A 192 13.40 -0.04 1.14
N THR A 193 12.50 0.13 0.17
CA THR A 193 12.90 0.20 -1.25
C THR A 193 13.63 1.52 -1.55
N PRO A 194 14.71 1.50 -2.36
CA PRO A 194 15.43 2.72 -2.75
C PRO A 194 14.52 3.79 -3.36
N ALA A 195 13.48 3.38 -4.09
CA ALA A 195 12.49 4.28 -4.69
C ALA A 195 11.60 4.99 -3.64
N TYR A 196 11.35 4.38 -2.47
CA TYR A 196 10.65 5.05 -1.36
C TYR A 196 11.53 6.11 -0.69
N LYS A 197 12.85 5.91 -0.67
CA LYS A 197 13.84 6.82 -0.04
C LYS A 197 14.23 8.01 -0.92
N SER A 198 13.78 8.06 -2.16
CA SER A 198 13.96 9.23 -3.02
C SER A 198 13.10 10.38 -2.47
N PRO A 199 13.71 11.52 -2.08
CA PRO A 199 12.96 12.64 -1.52
C PRO A 199 11.85 13.07 -2.49
N SER A 200 10.66 13.23 -1.93
CA SER A 200 9.58 14.02 -2.51
C SER A 200 10.15 15.37 -2.98
N GLY A 201 10.36 15.52 -4.30
CA GLY A 201 10.77 16.79 -4.90
C GLY A 201 11.66 16.74 -6.15
N GLY A 202 12.17 15.59 -6.59
CA GLY A 202 13.13 15.56 -7.72
C GLY A 202 12.65 14.94 -9.03
N ALA A 203 11.92 13.83 -8.98
CA ALA A 203 11.46 13.12 -10.16
C ALA A 203 9.95 12.88 -10.03
N THR A 204 9.18 13.37 -11.00
CA THR A 204 7.78 12.97 -11.18
C THR A 204 7.74 11.45 -11.32
N GLU A 205 7.28 10.74 -10.28
CA GLU A 205 7.05 9.29 -10.38
C GLU A 205 5.97 9.07 -11.44
N ASN A 206 6.30 8.26 -12.46
CA ASN A 206 5.36 7.93 -13.51
C ASN A 206 4.15 7.22 -12.90
N TYR A 207 2.95 7.64 -13.30
CA TYR A 207 1.71 6.96 -12.98
C TYR A 207 1.11 6.34 -14.26
N PRO A 208 0.83 5.04 -14.28
CA PRO A 208 1.06 4.07 -13.20
C PRO A 208 2.55 3.73 -13.00
N SER A 209 2.93 3.35 -11.78
CA SER A 209 4.32 2.99 -11.45
C SER A 209 4.78 1.75 -12.24
N ARG A 210 6.07 1.71 -12.57
CA ARG A 210 6.64 0.59 -13.36
C ARG A 210 6.72 -0.70 -12.56
N ASP A 211 6.99 -0.64 -11.27
CA ASP A 211 7.01 -1.80 -10.38
C ASP A 211 5.62 -2.21 -9.85
N GLY A 212 4.58 -1.45 -10.24
CA GLY A 212 3.19 -1.80 -10.07
C GLY A 212 2.55 -1.36 -8.76
N TYR A 213 3.32 -1.03 -7.72
CA TYR A 213 2.81 -0.50 -6.46
C TYR A 213 2.08 0.84 -6.62
N GLU A 214 1.20 1.21 -5.69
CA GLU A 214 0.66 2.57 -5.72
C GLU A 214 1.71 3.61 -5.30
N ASN A 215 1.66 4.76 -5.98
CA ASN A 215 2.50 5.89 -5.61
C ASN A 215 1.93 6.63 -4.39
N ASN A 216 2.75 7.46 -3.76
CA ASN A 216 2.36 8.17 -2.53
C ASN A 216 1.12 9.06 -2.72
N ARG A 217 0.92 9.67 -3.89
CA ARG A 217 -0.27 10.49 -4.18
C ARG A 217 -1.54 9.66 -4.11
N GLN A 218 -1.51 8.47 -4.72
CA GLN A 218 -2.65 7.57 -4.77
C GLN A 218 -2.93 6.86 -3.45
N VAL A 219 -1.89 6.45 -2.72
CA VAL A 219 -2.08 5.87 -1.38
C VAL A 219 -2.70 6.91 -0.43
N ASN A 220 -2.29 8.18 -0.53
CA ASN A 220 -2.88 9.27 0.25
C ASN A 220 -4.36 9.55 -0.11
N LEU A 221 -4.79 9.25 -1.34
CA LEU A 221 -6.18 9.38 -1.73
C LEU A 221 -7.06 8.37 -0.97
N ILE A 222 -6.62 7.11 -0.89
CA ILE A 222 -7.34 6.05 -0.17
C ILE A 222 -7.37 6.35 1.32
N SER A 223 -6.23 6.73 1.92
CA SER A 223 -6.18 7.08 3.35
C SER A 223 -7.12 8.23 3.66
N ARG A 224 -7.15 9.28 2.81
CA ARG A 224 -8.06 10.41 2.96
C ARG A 224 -9.54 10.00 2.90
N ALA A 225 -9.92 9.10 1.99
CA ALA A 225 -11.29 8.61 1.93
C ALA A 225 -11.69 7.86 3.21
N ILE A 226 -10.78 7.07 3.78
CA ILE A 226 -10.97 6.38 5.07
C ILE A 226 -11.11 7.39 6.22
N LEU A 227 -10.32 8.48 6.23
CA LEU A 227 -10.43 9.53 7.24
C LEU A 227 -11.80 10.22 7.23
N ILE A 228 -12.39 10.39 6.04
CA ILE A 228 -13.70 11.02 5.84
C ILE A 228 -14.83 10.05 6.20
N HIS A 229 -14.75 8.81 5.71
CA HIS A 229 -15.77 7.79 5.92
C HIS A 229 -15.13 6.43 6.26
N PRO A 230 -14.83 6.17 7.56
CA PRO A 230 -14.11 4.97 7.98
C PRO A 230 -14.81 3.65 7.63
N ASP A 231 -16.14 3.68 7.50
CA ASP A 231 -16.95 2.48 7.20
C ASP A 231 -16.66 1.90 5.80
N LEU A 232 -15.98 2.64 4.91
CA LEU A 232 -15.46 2.09 3.65
C LEU A 232 -14.56 0.86 3.88
N VAL A 233 -13.87 0.80 5.03
CA VAL A 233 -13.06 -0.37 5.43
C VAL A 233 -13.89 -1.64 5.53
N ILE A 234 -15.15 -1.53 5.97
CA ILE A 234 -16.07 -2.67 6.10
C ILE A 234 -16.39 -3.22 4.71
N LEU A 235 -16.55 -2.35 3.71
CA LEU A 235 -16.81 -2.75 2.32
C LEU A 235 -15.63 -3.52 1.72
N TRP A 236 -14.39 -3.06 1.93
CA TRP A 236 -13.19 -3.77 1.48
C TRP A 236 -13.03 -5.13 2.16
N LYS A 237 -13.29 -5.21 3.47
CA LYS A 237 -13.27 -6.48 4.19
C LYS A 237 -14.33 -7.45 3.68
N LYS A 238 -15.52 -6.95 3.33
CA LYS A 238 -16.62 -7.76 2.78
C LYS A 238 -16.24 -8.46 1.47
N ILE A 239 -15.42 -7.84 0.62
CA ILE A 239 -14.92 -8.47 -0.61
C ILE A 239 -13.65 -9.32 -0.39
N GLY A 240 -13.11 -9.37 0.83
CA GLY A 240 -11.97 -10.20 1.20
C GLY A 240 -10.62 -9.48 1.27
N TYR A 241 -10.58 -8.15 1.18
CA TYR A 241 -9.37 -7.35 1.42
C TYR A 241 -9.21 -7.07 2.92
N ASN A 242 -8.66 -8.05 3.64
CA ASN A 242 -8.52 -8.00 5.10
C ASN A 242 -7.34 -7.14 5.55
N GLU A 243 -6.35 -6.98 4.67
CA GLU A 243 -5.08 -6.30 4.88
C GLU A 243 -5.19 -4.78 4.73
N ILE A 244 -6.36 -4.24 4.33
CA ILE A 244 -6.57 -2.78 4.17
C ILE A 244 -6.12 -1.97 5.41
N CYS A 245 -6.37 -2.50 6.61
CA CYS A 245 -5.96 -1.83 7.85
C CYS A 245 -4.45 -1.87 8.06
N SER A 246 -3.76 -2.96 7.72
CA SER A 246 -2.30 -3.03 7.83
C SER A 246 -1.61 -2.20 6.76
N ASP A 247 -2.13 -2.23 5.53
CA ASP A 247 -1.54 -1.56 4.37
C ASP A 247 -1.61 -0.04 4.52
N PHE A 248 -2.69 0.48 5.10
CA PHE A 248 -2.89 1.92 5.30
C PHE A 248 -2.71 2.37 6.74
N ASN A 249 -2.17 1.52 7.62
CA ASN A 249 -2.18 1.75 9.07
C ASN A 249 -1.56 3.09 9.47
N GLU A 250 -0.34 3.32 8.99
CA GLU A 250 0.43 4.52 9.33
C GLU A 250 -0.26 5.78 8.79
N LEU A 251 -0.63 5.78 7.50
CA LEU A 251 -1.23 6.95 6.86
C LEU A 251 -2.60 7.33 7.46
N VAL A 252 -3.41 6.35 7.84
CA VAL A 252 -4.74 6.61 8.43
C VAL A 252 -4.60 7.07 9.89
N VAL A 253 -3.70 6.46 10.67
CA VAL A 253 -3.50 6.88 12.07
C VAL A 253 -2.81 8.25 12.14
N GLU A 254 -1.73 8.46 11.41
CA GLU A 254 -1.06 9.77 11.32
C GLU A 254 -1.97 10.83 10.70
N GLY A 255 -2.72 10.49 9.64
CA GLY A 255 -3.70 11.37 9.03
C GLY A 255 -4.79 11.81 10.01
N THR A 256 -5.24 10.91 10.89
CA THR A 256 -6.19 11.24 11.97
C THR A 256 -5.59 12.23 12.96
N LEU A 257 -4.32 12.04 13.32
CA LEU A 257 -3.60 12.97 14.19
C LEU A 257 -3.38 14.32 13.52
N LEU A 258 -3.07 14.37 12.22
CA LEU A 258 -2.95 15.61 11.44
C LEU A 258 -4.27 16.37 11.35
N VAL A 259 -5.41 15.66 11.28
CA VAL A 259 -6.73 16.30 11.35
C VAL A 259 -6.98 16.89 12.75
N CYS A 260 -6.51 16.23 13.81
CA CYS A 260 -6.60 16.74 15.17
C CYS A 260 -5.65 17.93 15.41
N PHE A 261 -4.44 17.86 14.84
CA PHE A 261 -3.33 18.79 15.02
C PHE A 261 -2.87 19.33 13.66
N PRO A 262 -3.69 20.14 12.96
CA PRO A 262 -3.35 20.64 11.63
C PRO A 262 -2.05 21.45 11.68
N PRO A 263 -1.09 21.25 10.75
CA PRO A 263 0.21 21.93 10.78
C PRO A 263 0.06 23.45 10.73
N SER A 264 -0.91 23.92 9.96
CA SER A 264 -1.36 25.32 9.88
C SER A 264 -2.79 25.41 10.43
N PRO A 265 -2.97 25.58 11.75
CA PRO A 265 -4.29 25.61 12.37
C PRO A 265 -5.04 26.88 11.98
N PRO A 266 -6.36 26.82 11.70
CA PRO A 266 -7.16 28.02 11.51
C PRO A 266 -7.26 28.83 12.82
N ASN A 267 -7.56 30.12 12.73
CA ASN A 267 -7.58 31.04 13.88
C ASN A 267 -8.53 30.60 15.02
N ASN A 268 -9.57 29.84 14.70
CA ASN A 268 -10.55 29.32 15.65
C ASN A 268 -10.23 27.90 16.15
N TRP A 269 -9.08 27.33 15.78
CA TRP A 269 -8.69 26.00 16.22
C TRP A 269 -8.28 26.01 17.69
N VAL A 270 -8.80 25.04 18.42
CA VAL A 270 -8.45 24.77 19.81
C VAL A 270 -7.80 23.40 19.86
N CYS A 271 -6.71 23.29 20.62
CA CYS A 271 -6.02 22.01 20.82
C CYS A 271 -7.01 20.97 21.39
N PRO A 272 -7.23 19.84 20.71
CA PRO A 272 -8.18 18.84 21.18
C PRO A 272 -7.73 18.23 22.51
N SER A 273 -8.70 17.89 23.35
CA SER A 273 -8.42 17.16 24.59
C SER A 273 -7.97 15.73 24.31
N THR A 274 -7.35 15.13 25.31
CA THR A 274 -6.93 13.71 25.28
C THR A 274 -8.11 12.79 24.94
N GLU A 275 -9.30 13.06 25.49
CA GLU A 275 -10.50 12.24 25.31
C GLU A 275 -11.00 12.27 23.86
N ILE A 276 -10.95 13.43 23.19
CA ILE A 276 -11.36 13.58 21.78
C ILE A 276 -10.44 12.76 20.86
N ILE A 277 -9.14 12.78 21.13
CA ILE A 277 -8.14 12.05 20.33
C ILE A 277 -8.34 10.54 20.52
N ILE A 278 -8.52 10.10 21.77
CA ILE A 278 -8.81 8.70 22.11
C ILE A 278 -10.07 8.22 21.40
N GLU A 279 -11.16 8.99 21.45
CA GLU A 279 -12.43 8.62 20.80
C GLU A 279 -12.23 8.41 19.29
N LYS A 280 -11.52 9.33 18.62
CA LYS A 280 -11.23 9.23 17.19
C LYS A 280 -10.37 8.01 16.86
N LEU A 281 -9.30 7.76 17.61
CA LEU A 281 -8.42 6.60 17.37
C LEU A 281 -9.11 5.27 17.69
N GLN A 282 -9.92 5.21 18.75
CA GLN A 282 -10.67 4.00 19.10
C GLN A 282 -11.68 3.60 18.01
N LYS A 283 -12.30 4.58 17.32
CA LYS A 283 -13.16 4.29 16.16
C LYS A 283 -12.39 3.54 15.07
N LEU A 284 -11.14 3.94 14.80
CA LEU A 284 -10.27 3.25 13.85
C LEU A 284 -9.81 1.89 14.37
N PHE A 285 -9.51 1.75 15.66
CA PHE A 285 -9.07 0.47 16.21
C PHE A 285 -10.16 -0.59 16.17
N LYS A 286 -11.43 -0.20 16.34
CA LYS A 286 -12.59 -1.09 16.12
C LYS A 286 -12.63 -1.64 14.69
N LEU A 287 -12.14 -0.88 13.71
CA LEU A 287 -12.02 -1.33 12.33
C LEU A 287 -10.79 -2.18 12.07
N GLY A 288 -9.80 -2.21 12.99
CA GLY A 288 -8.60 -3.05 12.90
C GLY A 288 -7.29 -2.29 12.71
N PHE A 289 -7.31 -0.95 12.66
CA PHE A 289 -6.08 -0.14 12.72
C PHE A 289 -5.41 -0.26 14.10
N ARG A 290 -4.12 0.03 14.18
CA ARG A 290 -3.33 -0.12 15.42
C ARG A 290 -2.34 1.01 15.61
N LEU A 291 -2.23 1.49 16.85
CA LEU A 291 -1.15 2.38 17.26
C LEU A 291 0.09 1.54 17.60
N THR A 292 1.03 1.47 16.67
CA THR A 292 2.31 0.75 16.86
C THR A 292 3.38 1.70 17.40
N ASP A 293 4.43 1.13 17.99
CA ASP A 293 5.61 1.89 18.44
C ASP A 293 6.21 2.75 17.33
N LYS A 294 6.19 2.24 16.10
CA LYS A 294 6.66 2.97 14.93
C LYS A 294 5.82 4.21 14.62
N ILE A 295 4.49 4.06 14.65
CA ILE A 295 3.57 5.18 14.43
C ILE A 295 3.70 6.23 15.53
N ILE A 296 3.91 5.81 16.78
CA ILE A 296 4.15 6.73 17.89
C ILE A 296 5.43 7.55 17.64
N GLU A 297 6.53 6.87 17.30
CA GLU A 297 7.80 7.51 16.97
C GLU A 297 7.63 8.53 15.83
N ASP A 298 7.03 8.10 14.72
CA ASP A 298 6.84 8.92 13.52
C ASP A 298 5.88 10.10 13.79
N SER A 299 4.84 9.89 14.61
CA SER A 299 3.92 10.96 15.03
C SER A 299 4.59 12.01 15.90
N ILE A 300 5.47 11.61 16.84
CA ILE A 300 6.22 12.56 17.66
C ILE A 300 7.14 13.41 16.77
N LYS A 301 7.83 12.79 15.81
CA LYS A 301 8.67 13.49 14.82
C LYS A 301 7.85 14.44 13.94
N LEU A 302 6.67 14.01 13.51
CA LEU A 302 5.76 14.81 12.69
C LEU A 302 5.36 16.13 13.38
N PHE A 303 5.18 16.10 14.69
CA PHE A 303 4.80 17.27 15.50
C PHE A 303 5.96 17.92 16.25
N GLU A 304 7.21 17.58 15.96
CA GLU A 304 8.40 18.05 16.67
C GLU A 304 8.42 19.58 16.85
N SER A 305 8.17 20.31 15.76
CA SER A 305 8.16 21.79 15.74
C SER A 305 7.09 22.43 16.64
N ARG A 306 6.05 21.69 17.02
CA ARG A 306 4.90 22.16 17.80
C ARG A 306 4.63 21.30 19.03
N ILE A 307 5.61 20.50 19.45
CA ILE A 307 5.46 19.54 20.54
C ILE A 307 5.12 20.22 21.87
N ASN A 308 5.53 21.48 22.06
CA ASN A 308 5.17 22.31 23.20
C ASN A 308 3.68 22.70 23.25
N VAL A 309 2.97 22.63 22.12
CA VAL A 309 1.54 22.98 22.02
C VAL A 309 0.66 21.74 22.05
N VAL A 310 1.06 20.67 21.35
CA VAL A 310 0.23 19.47 21.16
C VAL A 310 0.71 18.26 21.95
N GLY A 311 1.94 18.30 22.47
CA GLY A 311 2.63 17.14 23.03
C GLY A 311 1.95 16.54 24.25
N GLU A 312 1.39 17.35 25.15
CA GLU A 312 0.68 16.85 26.32
C GLU A 312 -0.55 16.02 25.92
N SER A 313 -1.47 16.60 25.15
CA SER A 313 -2.65 15.88 24.64
C SER A 313 -2.27 14.64 23.82
N LEU A 314 -1.24 14.74 22.99
CA LEU A 314 -0.76 13.64 22.14
C LEU A 314 -0.21 12.47 22.98
N LEU A 315 0.73 12.75 23.88
CA LEU A 315 1.40 11.72 24.69
C LEU A 315 0.44 11.10 25.71
N ASN A 316 -0.43 11.90 26.34
CA ASN A 316 -1.45 11.39 27.25
C ASN A 316 -2.43 10.45 26.52
N SER A 317 -2.77 10.77 25.27
CA SER A 317 -3.61 9.89 24.45
C SER A 317 -2.93 8.56 24.16
N PHE A 318 -1.65 8.58 23.77
CA PHE A 318 -0.89 7.36 23.51
C PHE A 318 -0.75 6.50 24.77
N ASN A 319 -0.44 7.11 25.91
CA ASN A 319 -0.28 6.40 27.18
C ASN A 319 -1.58 5.69 27.60
N LYS A 320 -2.72 6.40 27.55
CA LYS A 320 -4.04 5.82 27.85
C LYS A 320 -4.44 4.72 26.87
N LEU A 321 -4.06 4.83 25.59
CA LEU A 321 -4.37 3.81 24.58
C LEU A 321 -3.50 2.55 24.68
N GLN A 322 -2.29 2.66 25.24
CA GLN A 322 -1.37 1.53 25.44
C GLN A 322 -1.41 0.92 26.85
N GLY A 323 -2.29 1.40 27.73
CA GLY A 323 -2.46 0.84 29.08
C GLY A 323 -1.39 1.31 30.07
N ASP A 324 -1.09 2.61 30.07
CA ASP A 324 -0.23 3.30 31.06
C ASP A 324 1.26 2.89 31.07
N SER A 325 1.73 2.24 30.00
CA SER A 325 3.17 2.06 29.76
C SER A 325 3.64 3.06 28.71
N THR A 326 4.67 3.85 29.04
CA THR A 326 5.37 4.65 28.04
C THR A 326 6.35 3.74 27.31
N PRO A 327 6.24 3.56 25.98
CA PRO A 327 7.21 2.76 25.25
C PRO A 327 8.62 3.31 25.43
N PRO A 328 9.64 2.46 25.62
CA PRO A 328 11.04 2.89 25.65
C PRO A 328 11.46 3.72 24.42
N ILE A 329 10.77 3.52 23.28
CA ILE A 329 10.98 4.28 22.05
C ILE A 329 10.55 5.76 22.20
N VAL A 330 9.53 6.06 23.02
CA VAL A 330 9.06 7.43 23.26
C VAL A 330 10.12 8.20 24.04
N GLU A 331 10.66 7.63 25.12
CA GLU A 331 11.73 8.25 25.89
C GLU A 331 12.96 8.51 25.03
N SER A 332 13.37 7.52 24.24
CA SER A 332 14.53 7.62 23.34
C SER A 332 14.34 8.73 22.29
N THR A 333 13.15 8.81 21.69
CA THR A 333 12.81 9.82 20.67
C THR A 333 12.76 11.23 21.28
N LEU A 334 12.16 11.39 22.46
CA LEU A 334 12.12 12.68 23.16
C LEU A 334 13.52 13.15 23.59
N ILE A 335 14.40 12.22 24.01
CA ILE A 335 15.80 12.52 24.29
C ILE A 335 16.53 12.99 23.03
N GLU A 336 16.29 12.34 21.88
CA GLU A 336 16.88 12.74 20.60
C GLU A 336 16.45 14.14 20.17
N ILE A 337 15.16 14.46 20.26
CA ILE A 337 14.61 15.80 19.96
C ILE A 337 15.19 16.88 20.88
N ARG A 338 15.45 16.53 22.15
CA ARG A 338 16.03 17.47 23.14
C ARG A 338 17.53 17.68 22.97
N LYS A 339 18.25 16.86 22.18
CA LYS A 339 19.69 17.08 21.94
C LYS A 339 19.88 18.36 21.13
N PRO A 340 20.70 19.32 21.60
CA PRO A 340 20.98 20.52 20.82
C PRO A 340 21.73 20.12 19.55
N VAL A 341 21.14 20.43 18.39
CA VAL A 341 21.80 20.28 17.08
C VAL A 341 23.07 21.14 17.09
N LYS A 342 24.24 20.50 17.20
CA LYS A 342 25.53 21.17 16.96
C LYS A 342 25.55 21.64 15.50
N LYS A 343 25.17 22.89 15.25
CA LYS A 343 25.37 23.57 13.97
C LYS A 343 26.86 23.54 13.62
N THR A 344 27.28 22.61 12.77
CA THR A 344 28.57 22.64 12.10
C THR A 344 28.56 23.81 11.11
N ARG A 345 28.88 25.01 11.60
CA ARG A 345 29.30 26.14 10.76
C ARG A 345 30.60 25.73 10.06
N LYS A 346 30.52 25.12 8.88
CA LYS A 346 31.65 25.15 7.93
C LYS A 346 31.78 26.60 7.47
N ARG A 347 32.71 27.34 8.10
CA ARG A 347 33.27 28.57 7.54
C ARG A 347 33.87 28.21 6.17
N GLN A 348 33.18 28.53 5.08
CA GLN A 348 33.85 28.74 3.80
C GLN A 348 34.73 29.98 3.97
N ARG A 349 36.02 29.77 4.16
CA ARG A 349 37.03 30.82 3.95
C ARG A 349 37.03 31.10 2.45
N ARG A 350 36.66 32.33 2.08
CA ARG A 350 37.02 32.94 0.80
C ARG A 350 38.54 33.13 0.80
N THR A 351 39.18 32.62 -0.23
CA THR A 351 40.42 33.13 -0.83
C THR A 351 40.21 33.09 -2.32
#